data_AF-A0A3M0ZKJ8-F1
#
_entry.id   AF-A0A3M0ZKJ8-F1
#
_cell.length_a   1.000
_cell.length_b   1.000
_cell.length_c   1.000
_cell.angle_alpha   90.00
_cell.angle_beta   90.00
_cell.angle_gamma   90.00
#
_symmetry.space_group_name_H-M   'P 1'
#
loop_
_entity.id
_entity.type
_entity.pdbx_description
1 polymer ?
#
loop_
_entity_poly.entity_id
_entity_poly.type
_entity_poly.pdbx_seq_one_letter_code
_entity_poly.pdbx_strand_id
1 'polypeptide(L)'
;IPRNPERFEFLKDPGDPSVVQGALRFLLSDPRITVALVGFSDTRQLQDALLAVKDFKPWSKERIDATRQQLRSAFNEMCTGCAYCDNCPVELPIPKLMDAYNQYMFDRNKQSAINRLRYHWSLLREPDFYRQCIECGACEQACTQHLPIIERIKELAEMVEEYQAQQQ
;
A
#
# COMPACT_ATOMS: atom_id res chain seq x y z
N ILE A 1 -6.96 2.88 3.19
CA ILE A 1 -7.79 4.04 3.58
C ILE A 1 -8.83 3.64 4.62
N PRO A 2 -9.93 2.91 4.32
CA PRO A 2 -10.97 2.61 5.32
C PRO A 2 -10.49 1.69 6.46
N ARG A 3 -9.48 0.85 6.23
CA ARG A 3 -8.89 -0.04 7.25
C ARG A 3 -7.89 0.65 8.18
N ASN A 4 -7.45 1.86 7.85
CA ASN A 4 -6.41 2.59 8.60
C ASN A 4 -6.80 4.06 8.79
N PRO A 5 -8.02 4.37 9.28
CA PRO A 5 -8.57 5.72 9.24
C PRO A 5 -7.70 6.77 9.95
N GLU A 6 -7.13 6.42 11.10
CA GLU A 6 -6.26 7.33 11.87
C GLU A 6 -5.04 7.80 11.06
N ARG A 7 -4.43 6.91 10.28
CA ARG A 7 -3.29 7.25 9.40
C ARG A 7 -3.68 8.21 8.27
N PHE A 8 -4.95 8.19 7.86
CA PHE A 8 -5.49 8.99 6.77
C PHE A 8 -6.37 10.15 7.26
N GLU A 9 -6.36 10.47 8.57
CA GLU A 9 -7.25 11.47 9.16
C GLU A 9 -7.05 12.86 8.53
N PHE A 10 -5.84 13.15 8.07
CA PHE A 10 -5.51 14.41 7.38
C PHE A 10 -6.26 14.62 6.06
N LEU A 11 -6.88 13.59 5.49
CA LEU A 11 -7.75 13.70 4.32
C LEU A 11 -9.14 14.25 4.69
N LYS A 12 -9.51 14.23 5.98
CA LYS A 12 -10.86 14.59 6.44
C LYS A 12 -11.03 16.10 6.58
N ASP A 13 -12.10 16.65 6.03
CA ASP A 13 -12.64 17.97 6.42
C ASP A 13 -13.34 17.86 7.79
N PRO A 14 -13.39 18.91 8.62
CA PRO A 14 -14.34 19.01 9.73
C PRO A 14 -15.78 18.57 9.39
N GLY A 15 -16.23 18.78 8.14
CA GLY A 15 -17.54 18.35 7.65
C GLY A 15 -17.61 16.93 7.07
N ASP A 16 -16.50 16.19 6.97
CA ASP A 16 -16.46 14.84 6.42
C ASP A 16 -16.70 13.80 7.52
N PRO A 17 -17.77 12.98 7.45
CA PRO A 17 -18.04 11.90 8.41
C PRO A 17 -17.01 10.77 8.38
N SER A 18 -16.28 10.59 7.26
CA SER A 18 -15.29 9.53 7.11
C SER A 18 -14.10 9.95 6.24
N VAL A 19 -12.95 9.33 6.47
CA VAL A 19 -11.73 9.51 5.65
C VAL A 19 -11.93 9.10 4.19
N VAL A 20 -12.91 8.24 3.90
CA VAL A 20 -13.24 7.82 2.54
C VAL A 20 -13.82 8.98 1.75
N GLN A 21 -14.71 9.77 2.36
CA GLN A 21 -15.29 10.95 1.74
C GLN A 21 -14.23 11.99 1.43
N GLY A 22 -13.37 12.29 2.40
CA GLY A 22 -12.24 13.21 2.20
C GLY A 22 -11.29 12.75 1.09
N ALA A 23 -10.94 11.45 1.04
CA ALA A 23 -10.09 10.88 0.00
C ALA A 23 -10.71 11.00 -1.41
N LEU A 24 -12.01 10.71 -1.54
CA LEU A 24 -12.72 10.85 -2.82
C LEU A 24 -12.83 12.33 -3.23
N ARG A 25 -13.13 13.23 -2.29
CA ARG A 25 -13.21 14.67 -2.56
C ARG A 25 -11.86 15.24 -2.98
N PHE A 26 -10.76 14.81 -2.36
CA PHE A 26 -9.41 15.17 -2.80
C PHE A 26 -9.16 14.79 -4.26
N LEU A 27 -9.48 13.54 -4.65
CA LEU A 27 -9.32 13.07 -6.03
C LEU A 27 -10.21 13.85 -7.01
N LEU A 28 -11.49 13.99 -6.68
CA LEU A 28 -12.48 14.66 -7.54
C LEU A 28 -12.25 16.18 -7.65
N SER A 29 -11.40 16.75 -6.79
CA SER A 29 -11.02 18.16 -6.86
C SER A 29 -9.91 18.44 -7.88
N ASP A 30 -9.26 17.39 -8.42
CA ASP A 30 -8.28 17.56 -9.49
C ASP A 30 -8.98 17.60 -10.86
N PRO A 31 -8.95 18.73 -11.60
CA PRO A 31 -9.69 18.88 -12.85
C PRO A 31 -9.18 17.96 -13.97
N ARG A 32 -8.03 17.29 -13.79
CA ARG A 32 -7.50 16.30 -14.73
C ARG A 32 -8.15 14.93 -14.58
N ILE A 33 -8.84 14.68 -13.46
CA ILE A 33 -9.56 13.43 -13.20
C ILE A 33 -10.98 13.57 -13.76
N THR A 34 -11.29 12.77 -14.78
CA THR A 34 -12.61 12.80 -15.44
C THR A 34 -13.53 11.67 -14.98
N VAL A 35 -12.98 10.58 -14.46
CA VAL A 35 -13.73 9.39 -14.00
C VAL A 35 -13.06 8.83 -12.74
N ALA A 36 -13.86 8.48 -11.73
CA ALA A 36 -13.43 7.76 -10.53
C ALA A 36 -14.16 6.42 -10.42
N LEU A 37 -13.40 5.32 -10.43
CA LEU A 37 -13.94 3.97 -10.19
C LEU A 37 -13.83 3.65 -8.70
N VAL A 38 -14.97 3.60 -8.01
CA VAL A 38 -15.01 3.38 -6.56
C VAL A 38 -15.51 1.99 -6.25
N GLY A 39 -14.61 1.13 -5.77
CA GLY A 39 -14.94 -0.22 -5.29
C GLY A 39 -15.36 -0.21 -3.82
N PHE A 40 -16.31 -1.07 -3.48
CA PHE A 40 -16.81 -1.27 -2.11
C PHE A 40 -17.12 -2.74 -1.87
N SER A 41 -16.96 -3.19 -0.61
CA SER A 41 -17.24 -4.57 -0.19
C SER A 41 -18.46 -4.69 0.72
N ASP A 42 -19.02 -3.56 1.17
CA ASP A 42 -20.22 -3.52 1.98
C ASP A 42 -21.04 -2.23 1.72
N THR A 43 -22.29 -2.23 2.18
CA THR A 43 -23.24 -1.13 1.95
C THR A 43 -22.81 0.19 2.62
N ARG A 44 -22.05 0.14 3.71
CA ARG A 44 -21.57 1.37 4.39
C ARG A 44 -20.53 2.08 3.52
N GLN A 45 -19.63 1.33 2.90
CA GLN A 45 -18.65 1.89 1.96
C GLN A 45 -19.33 2.49 0.73
N LEU A 46 -20.42 1.88 0.24
CA LEU A 46 -21.25 2.46 -0.82
C LEU A 46 -21.87 3.79 -0.36
N GLN A 47 -22.42 3.85 0.86
CA GLN A 47 -22.98 5.08 1.41
C GLN A 47 -21.93 6.19 1.53
N ASP A 48 -20.72 5.87 2.01
CA ASP A 48 -19.61 6.82 2.04
C ASP A 48 -19.27 7.36 0.65
N ALA A 49 -19.21 6.49 -0.37
CA ALA A 49 -18.93 6.91 -1.74
C ALA A 49 -20.02 7.86 -2.29
N LEU A 50 -21.29 7.58 -2.02
CA LEU A 50 -22.42 8.43 -2.42
C LEU A 50 -22.41 9.78 -1.70
N LEU A 51 -22.11 9.78 -0.40
CA LEU A 51 -22.03 11.01 0.40
C LEU A 51 -20.84 11.88 0.00
N ALA A 52 -19.73 11.29 -0.46
CA ALA A 52 -18.57 12.03 -0.93
C ALA A 52 -18.91 12.98 -2.09
N VAL A 53 -19.80 12.54 -3.00
CA VAL A 53 -20.22 13.31 -4.19
C VAL A 53 -21.47 14.14 -3.96
N LYS A 54 -22.24 13.86 -2.91
CA LYS A 54 -23.42 14.65 -2.55
C LYS A 54 -22.99 16.08 -2.20
N ASP A 55 -23.57 17.05 -2.88
CA ASP A 55 -23.30 18.49 -2.71
C ASP A 55 -21.80 18.85 -2.84
N PHE A 56 -21.05 18.07 -3.64
CA PHE A 56 -19.61 18.21 -3.78
C PHE A 56 -19.22 19.58 -4.36
N LYS A 57 -18.24 20.20 -3.72
CA LYS A 57 -17.53 21.38 -4.22
C LYS A 57 -16.03 21.04 -4.27
N PRO A 58 -15.35 21.32 -5.39
CA PRO A 58 -13.91 21.14 -5.47
C PRO A 58 -13.19 21.87 -4.33
N TRP A 59 -12.19 21.22 -3.76
CA TRP A 59 -11.30 21.82 -2.78
C TRP A 59 -10.52 22.99 -3.38
N SER A 60 -10.13 23.94 -2.53
CA SER A 60 -9.23 25.01 -2.96
C SER A 60 -7.86 24.45 -3.33
N LYS A 61 -7.14 25.17 -4.18
CA LYS A 61 -5.79 24.78 -4.61
C LYS A 61 -4.84 24.64 -3.41
N GLU A 62 -4.94 25.54 -2.44
CA GLU A 62 -4.11 25.57 -1.23
C GLU A 62 -4.29 24.29 -0.41
N ARG A 63 -5.54 23.84 -0.27
CA ARG A 63 -5.84 22.58 0.43
C ARG A 63 -5.29 21.39 -0.34
N ILE A 64 -5.52 21.33 -1.65
CA ILE A 64 -5.00 20.24 -2.50
C ILE A 64 -3.47 20.15 -2.37
N ASP A 65 -2.78 21.29 -2.43
CA ASP A 65 -1.32 21.33 -2.36
C ASP A 65 -0.80 20.94 -0.95
N ALA A 66 -1.47 21.38 0.12
CA ALA A 66 -1.16 20.93 1.49
C ALA A 66 -1.34 19.41 1.67
N THR A 67 -2.46 18.85 1.18
CA THR A 67 -2.71 17.41 1.21
C THR A 67 -1.68 16.64 0.38
N ARG A 68 -1.30 17.14 -0.81
CA ARG A 68 -0.23 16.55 -1.63
C ARG A 68 1.11 16.52 -0.90
N GLN A 69 1.45 17.57 -0.15
CA GLN A 69 2.68 17.62 0.63
C GLN A 69 2.69 16.53 1.71
N GLN A 70 1.59 16.39 2.46
CA GLN A 70 1.47 15.35 3.48
C GLN A 70 1.50 13.93 2.90
N LEU A 71 0.85 13.71 1.74
CA LEU A 71 0.90 12.43 1.04
C LEU A 71 2.32 12.05 0.63
N ARG A 72 3.11 13.02 0.12
CA ARG A 72 4.51 12.79 -0.26
C ARG A 72 5.35 12.34 0.94
N SER A 73 5.17 12.95 2.11
CA SER A 73 5.89 12.53 3.31
C SER A 73 5.39 11.22 3.92
N ALA A 74 4.10 10.92 3.81
CA ALA A 74 3.50 9.78 4.51
C ALA A 74 3.61 8.43 3.76
N PHE A 75 3.88 8.47 2.45
CA PHE A 75 3.82 7.30 1.56
C PHE A 75 5.02 7.15 0.62
N ASN A 76 6.09 7.91 0.80
CA ASN A 76 7.33 7.75 0.01
C ASN A 76 7.96 6.36 0.15
N GLU A 77 7.72 5.66 1.25
CA GLU A 77 8.27 4.32 1.51
C GLU A 77 7.35 3.16 1.08
N MET A 78 6.14 3.44 0.60
CA MET A 78 5.19 2.37 0.24
C MET A 78 5.39 1.91 -1.20
N CYS A 79 5.35 0.59 -1.41
CA CYS A 79 5.29 0.04 -2.77
C CYS A 79 3.91 0.33 -3.38
N THR A 80 3.90 0.78 -4.63
CA THR A 80 2.67 1.09 -5.38
C THR A 80 2.14 -0.08 -6.22
N GLY A 81 2.86 -1.19 -6.27
CA GLY A 81 2.46 -2.39 -7.02
C GLY A 81 2.57 -2.25 -8.54
N CYS A 82 3.43 -1.36 -9.05
CA CYS A 82 3.60 -1.16 -10.50
C CYS A 82 4.28 -2.32 -11.25
N ALA A 83 4.93 -3.23 -10.52
CA ALA A 83 5.63 -4.41 -11.03
C ALA A 83 6.78 -4.15 -12.04
N TYR A 84 7.32 -2.93 -12.14
CA TYR A 84 8.50 -2.68 -12.98
C TYR A 84 9.76 -3.44 -12.55
N CYS A 85 9.83 -3.80 -11.27
CA CYS A 85 10.91 -4.61 -10.70
C CYS A 85 10.72 -6.13 -10.86
N ASP A 86 9.76 -6.59 -11.67
CA ASP A 86 9.48 -8.01 -11.93
C ASP A 86 10.42 -8.59 -13.00
N ASN A 87 11.73 -8.41 -12.79
CA ASN A 87 12.80 -8.78 -13.70
C ASN A 87 13.97 -9.44 -12.97
N CYS A 88 13.71 -10.09 -11.83
CA CYS A 88 14.74 -10.70 -11.01
C CYS A 88 15.43 -11.85 -11.76
N PRO A 89 16.77 -11.88 -11.87
CA PRO A 89 17.50 -12.94 -12.61
C PRO A 89 17.43 -14.32 -11.95
N VAL A 90 17.04 -14.37 -10.68
CA VAL A 90 16.78 -15.60 -9.91
C VAL A 90 15.28 -15.81 -9.67
N GLU A 91 14.44 -15.16 -10.49
CA GLU A 91 12.99 -15.38 -10.55
C GLU A 91 12.22 -15.13 -9.23
N LEU A 92 12.78 -14.30 -8.33
CA LEU A 92 12.04 -13.87 -7.14
C LEU A 92 10.82 -13.03 -7.53
N PRO A 93 9.63 -13.29 -6.94
CA PRO A 93 8.42 -12.54 -7.22
C PRO A 93 8.41 -11.21 -6.45
N ILE A 94 9.30 -10.28 -6.83
CA ILE A 94 9.51 -8.99 -6.15
C ILE A 94 8.20 -8.23 -5.89
N PRO A 95 7.26 -8.10 -6.85
CA PRO A 95 6.02 -7.36 -6.60
C PRO A 95 5.18 -7.97 -5.47
N LYS A 96 5.14 -9.30 -5.37
CA LYS A 96 4.38 -10.02 -4.32
C LYS A 96 5.04 -9.87 -2.96
N LEU A 97 6.37 -9.91 -2.91
CA LEU A 97 7.14 -9.65 -1.70
C LEU A 97 6.90 -8.23 -1.19
N MET A 98 6.94 -7.23 -2.07
CA MET A 98 6.70 -5.84 -1.67
C MET A 98 5.25 -5.57 -1.27
N ASP A 99 4.26 -6.25 -1.87
CA ASP A 99 2.87 -6.21 -1.41
C ASP A 99 2.69 -6.82 -0.02
N ALA A 100 3.41 -7.90 0.31
CA ALA A 100 3.45 -8.45 1.66
C ALA A 100 4.13 -7.50 2.65
N TYR A 101 5.28 -6.92 2.27
CA TYR A 101 5.99 -5.94 3.10
C TYR A 101 5.12 -4.70 3.38
N ASN A 102 4.32 -4.25 2.42
CA ASN A 102 3.36 -3.16 2.64
C ASN A 102 2.39 -3.47 3.79
N GLN A 103 1.95 -4.73 3.99
CA GLN A 103 1.07 -5.07 5.11
C GLN A 103 1.78 -4.89 6.47
N TYR A 104 3.06 -5.27 6.55
CA TYR A 104 3.89 -4.98 7.72
C TYR A 104 4.05 -3.46 7.93
N MET A 105 4.28 -2.69 6.88
CA MET A 105 4.41 -1.23 6.96
C MET A 105 3.12 -0.52 7.40
N PHE A 106 1.95 -1.07 7.06
CA PHE A 106 0.66 -0.54 7.50
C PHE A 106 0.41 -0.81 8.98
N ASP A 107 0.55 -2.07 9.40
CA ASP A 107 0.07 -2.50 10.73
C ASP A 107 1.19 -2.58 11.78
N ARG A 108 2.45 -2.46 11.36
CA ARG A 108 3.67 -2.73 12.16
C ARG A 108 3.66 -4.11 12.82
N ASN A 109 2.96 -5.06 12.20
CA ASN A 109 2.81 -6.42 12.67
C ASN A 109 3.41 -7.40 11.66
N LYS A 110 4.45 -8.14 12.08
CA LYS A 110 5.12 -9.16 11.25
C LYS A 110 4.12 -10.20 10.73
N GLN A 111 3.12 -10.56 11.55
CA GLN A 111 2.10 -11.55 11.17
C GLN A 111 1.25 -11.08 9.97
N SER A 112 1.08 -9.77 9.77
CA SER A 112 0.34 -9.25 8.60
C SER A 112 1.07 -9.55 7.29
N ALA A 113 2.39 -9.41 7.25
CA ALA A 113 3.20 -9.81 6.09
C ALA A 113 3.17 -11.33 5.88
N ILE A 114 3.33 -12.12 6.94
CA ILE A 114 3.25 -13.59 6.89
C ILE A 114 1.90 -14.07 6.34
N ASN A 115 0.80 -13.53 6.85
CA ASN A 115 -0.54 -13.86 6.38
C ASN A 115 -0.72 -13.51 4.90
N ARG A 116 -0.15 -12.40 4.44
CA ARG A 116 -0.18 -12.00 3.03
C ARG A 116 0.60 -12.98 2.15
N LEU A 117 1.83 -13.33 2.55
CA LEU A 117 2.66 -14.33 1.85
C LEU A 117 1.96 -15.69 1.80
N ARG A 118 1.38 -16.15 2.91
CA ARG A 118 0.75 -17.46 3.04
C ARG A 118 -0.58 -17.56 2.30
N TYR A 119 -1.53 -16.68 2.62
CA TYR A 119 -2.92 -16.85 2.20
C TYR A 119 -3.26 -16.15 0.89
N HIS A 120 -2.59 -15.03 0.57
CA HIS A 120 -2.85 -14.31 -0.67
C HIS A 120 -1.95 -14.80 -1.81
N TRP A 121 -0.65 -14.95 -1.55
CA TRP A 121 0.32 -15.30 -2.59
C TRP A 121 0.73 -16.77 -2.61
N SER A 122 0.39 -17.56 -1.58
CA SER A 122 0.79 -18.97 -1.46
C SER A 122 2.30 -19.20 -1.51
N LEU A 123 3.10 -18.22 -1.11
CA LEU A 123 4.56 -18.25 -1.25
C LEU A 123 5.27 -19.03 -0.13
N LEU A 124 4.59 -19.28 1.00
CA LEU A 124 5.16 -20.10 2.09
C LEU A 124 4.98 -21.61 1.91
N ARG A 125 4.60 -22.05 0.71
CA ARG A 125 4.51 -23.49 0.38
C ARG A 125 5.87 -24.09 0.06
N GLU A 126 6.77 -23.28 -0.49
CA GLU A 126 8.14 -23.67 -0.78
C GLU A 126 9.04 -23.04 0.29
N PRO A 127 9.63 -23.86 1.19
CA PRO A 127 10.58 -23.34 2.15
C PRO A 127 11.74 -22.68 1.40
N ASP A 128 12.24 -21.55 1.92
CA ASP A 128 13.46 -20.88 1.48
C ASP A 128 13.46 -20.08 0.16
N PHE A 129 12.34 -19.92 -0.55
CA PHE A 129 12.35 -19.16 -1.82
C PHE A 129 12.92 -17.74 -1.66
N TYR A 130 12.68 -17.09 -0.52
CA TYR A 130 13.16 -15.75 -0.19
C TYR A 130 14.68 -15.66 0.06
N ARG A 131 15.36 -16.79 0.32
CA ARG A 131 16.83 -16.85 0.49
C ARG A 131 17.60 -16.82 -0.82
N GLN A 132 16.91 -16.91 -1.96
CA GLN A 132 17.55 -16.94 -3.28
C GLN A 132 18.05 -15.58 -3.75
N CYS A 133 17.77 -14.50 -3.02
CA CYS A 133 18.22 -13.15 -3.39
C CYS A 133 19.75 -13.08 -3.45
N ILE A 134 20.28 -12.78 -4.64
CA ILE A 134 21.72 -12.60 -4.88
C ILE A 134 22.17 -11.13 -4.75
N GLU A 135 21.31 -10.26 -4.24
CA GLU A 135 21.59 -8.84 -3.99
C GLU A 135 22.10 -8.06 -5.23
N CYS A 136 21.65 -8.44 -6.43
CA CYS A 136 22.14 -7.85 -7.68
C CYS A 136 21.67 -6.40 -7.96
N GLY A 137 20.67 -5.89 -7.22
CA GLY A 137 20.17 -4.51 -7.37
C GLY A 137 19.25 -4.24 -8.57
N ALA A 138 18.99 -5.23 -9.44
CA ALA A 138 18.15 -5.05 -10.64
C ALA A 138 16.74 -4.52 -10.30
N CYS A 139 16.14 -5.02 -9.21
CA CYS A 139 14.83 -4.60 -8.75
C CYS A 139 14.81 -3.14 -8.24
N GLU A 140 15.86 -2.71 -7.54
CA GLU A 140 15.97 -1.35 -6.99
C GLU A 140 16.22 -0.33 -8.09
N GLN A 141 17.04 -0.67 -9.10
CA GLN A 141 17.23 0.16 -10.29
C GLN A 141 15.93 0.38 -11.07
N ALA A 142 15.07 -0.65 -11.14
CA ALA A 142 13.77 -0.56 -11.80
C ALA A 142 12.69 0.12 -10.94
N CYS A 143 12.94 0.33 -9.64
CA CYS A 143 11.94 0.86 -8.73
C CYS A 143 11.78 2.38 -8.89
N THR A 144 10.63 2.84 -9.40
CA THR A 144 10.33 4.27 -9.57
C THR A 144 10.16 5.02 -8.25
N GLN A 145 9.99 4.30 -7.15
CA GLN A 145 9.88 4.84 -5.80
C GLN A 145 11.22 4.79 -5.04
N HIS A 146 12.29 4.26 -5.66
CA HIS A 146 13.62 4.09 -5.06
C HIS A 146 13.59 3.40 -3.69
N LEU A 147 12.79 2.34 -3.59
CA LEU A 147 12.64 1.57 -2.35
C LEU A 147 13.87 0.69 -2.11
N PRO A 148 14.28 0.48 -0.84
CA PRO A 148 15.35 -0.45 -0.48
C PRO A 148 14.82 -1.90 -0.54
N ILE A 149 14.54 -2.41 -1.73
CA ILE A 149 13.91 -3.72 -1.96
C ILE A 149 14.76 -4.85 -1.39
N ILE A 150 16.09 -4.80 -1.52
CA ILE A 150 16.98 -5.85 -1.04
C ILE A 150 16.87 -5.99 0.48
N GLU A 151 16.97 -4.88 1.21
CA GLU A 151 16.86 -4.88 2.68
C GLU A 151 15.48 -5.36 3.13
N ARG A 152 14.41 -4.96 2.44
CA ARG A 152 13.05 -5.44 2.74
C ARG A 152 12.89 -6.95 2.52
N ILE A 153 13.58 -7.52 1.53
CA ILE A 153 13.58 -8.98 1.32
C ILE A 153 14.30 -9.68 2.48
N LYS A 154 15.42 -9.14 2.97
CA LYS A 154 16.11 -9.67 4.16
C LYS A 154 15.22 -9.64 5.39
N GLU A 155 14.57 -8.50 5.66
CA GLU A 155 13.62 -8.38 6.76
C GLU A 155 12.44 -9.36 6.63
N LEU A 156 11.90 -9.55 5.42
CA LEU A 156 10.86 -10.56 5.19
C LEU A 156 11.37 -11.97 5.45
N ALA A 157 12.60 -12.29 5.05
CA ALA A 157 13.22 -13.59 5.30
C ALA A 157 13.27 -13.88 6.81
N GLU A 158 13.76 -12.92 7.60
CA GLU A 158 13.81 -13.01 9.05
C GLU A 158 12.42 -13.23 9.66
N MET A 159 11.41 -12.47 9.21
CA MET A 159 10.03 -12.64 9.68
C MET A 159 9.50 -14.05 9.41
N VAL A 160 9.82 -14.63 8.24
CA VAL A 160 9.37 -15.98 7.87
C VAL A 160 10.09 -17.04 8.69
N GLU A 161 11.40 -16.89 8.91
CA GLU A 161 12.19 -17.80 9.74
C GLU A 161 11.69 -17.83 11.19
N GLU A 162 11.45 -16.66 11.79
CA GLU A 162 10.85 -16.54 13.12
C GLU A 162 9.47 -17.24 13.18
N TYR A 163 8.62 -17.02 12.16
CA TYR A 163 7.31 -17.65 12.08
C TYR A 163 7.41 -19.19 12.00
N GLN A 164 8.32 -19.71 11.19
CA GLN A 164 8.52 -21.16 11.04
C GLN A 164 9.05 -21.80 12.32
N ALA A 165 9.99 -21.14 13.01
CA ALA A 165 10.55 -21.62 14.27
C ALA A 165 9.48 -21.73 15.39
N GLN A 166 8.46 -20.87 15.38
CA GLN A 166 7.35 -20.91 16.33
C GLN A 166 6.32 -22.03 16.05
N GLN A 167 6.38 -22.68 14.87
CA GLN A 167 5.49 -23.78 14.49
C GLN A 167 6.12 -25.16 14.74
N GLN A 168 7.38 -25.21 15.19
CA GLN A 168 8.12 -26.42 15.57
C GLN A 168 8.02 -26.65 17.08
#